data_AF-A0A426X269-F1
#
_entry.id   AF-A0A426X269-F1
#
_cell.length_a   1.000
_cell.length_b   1.000
_cell.length_c   1.000
_cell.angle_alpha   90.00
_cell.angle_beta   90.00
_cell.angle_gamma   90.00
#
_symmetry.space_group_name_H-M   'P 1'
#
loop_
_entity.id
_entity.type
_entity.pdbx_description
1 polymer ?
#
loop_
_entity_poly.entity_id
_entity_poly.type
_entity_poly.pdbx_seq_one_letter_code
_entity_poly.pdbx_strand_id
1 'polypeptide(L)'
;MCDFFGDGIFAVDDEKWRHQRKLASFEFSTKVLRDSSSVVFRSTAARLAKIISNAASSNELIEIQDLLMKSTLDSICKVGFGVELDTLSGSSDEGRTFAKAFDDASAQILLRFFDVFWKVKRFLNIGSEAKMKKSLKSIDDFVYKLIDTKIEQLSKRETGFVSHTWL
;
A
#
# COMPACT_ATOMS: atom_id res chain seq x y z
N MET A 1 -1.14 8.41 15.12
CA MET A 1 -1.59 7.21 14.38
C MET A 1 -2.81 7.54 13.53
N CYS A 2 -3.85 8.18 14.10
CA CYS A 2 -5.07 8.58 13.38
C CYS A 2 -4.83 9.48 12.15
N ASP A 3 -3.80 10.34 12.12
CA ASP A 3 -3.54 11.15 10.91
C ASP A 3 -3.17 10.32 9.67
N PHE A 4 -2.63 9.11 9.88
CA PHE A 4 -2.18 8.22 8.81
C PHE A 4 -3.20 7.16 8.46
N PHE A 5 -3.82 6.56 9.48
CA PHE A 5 -4.79 5.49 9.30
C PHE A 5 -6.25 5.96 9.34
N GLY A 6 -6.50 7.24 9.62
CA GLY A 6 -7.85 7.79 9.81
C GLY A 6 -8.62 7.05 10.90
N ASP A 7 -9.89 6.77 10.61
CA ASP A 7 -10.78 5.88 11.37
C ASP A 7 -10.63 4.40 10.94
N GLY A 8 -9.48 4.03 10.39
CA GLY A 8 -9.19 2.67 9.93
C GLY A 8 -8.91 1.70 11.08
N ILE A 9 -8.88 0.40 10.74
CA ILE A 9 -8.83 -0.73 11.68
C ILE A 9 -7.63 -0.70 12.66
N PHE A 10 -6.57 0.04 12.32
CA PHE A 10 -5.38 0.18 13.16
C PHE A 10 -5.43 1.37 14.13
N ALA A 11 -6.43 2.25 14.02
CA ALA A 11 -6.50 3.52 14.75
C ALA A 11 -7.79 3.73 15.55
N VAL A 12 -8.77 2.82 15.43
CA VAL A 12 -10.04 2.88 16.17
C VAL A 12 -10.13 1.73 17.16
N ASP A 13 -10.93 1.93 18.22
CA ASP A 13 -11.17 0.97 19.29
C ASP A 13 -12.64 0.47 19.31
N ASP A 14 -12.92 -0.46 20.22
CA ASP A 14 -14.26 -0.97 20.59
C ASP A 14 -15.10 -1.50 19.40
N GLU A 15 -16.37 -1.08 19.33
CA GLU A 15 -17.35 -1.56 18.36
C GLU A 15 -16.98 -1.21 16.93
N LYS A 16 -16.36 -0.03 16.71
CA LYS A 16 -15.87 0.37 15.38
C LYS A 16 -14.79 -0.59 14.91
N TRP A 17 -13.82 -0.90 15.78
CA TRP A 17 -12.78 -1.88 15.49
C TRP A 17 -13.36 -3.26 15.22
N ARG A 18 -14.26 -3.74 16.10
CA ARG A 18 -14.88 -5.06 15.98
C ARG A 18 -15.63 -5.23 14.67
N HIS A 19 -16.34 -4.20 14.22
CA HIS A 19 -17.04 -4.18 12.94
C HIS A 19 -16.07 -4.31 11.76
N GLN A 20 -15.03 -3.45 11.70
CA GLN A 20 -14.04 -3.47 10.63
C GLN A 20 -13.22 -4.78 10.61
N ARG A 21 -12.84 -5.29 11.79
CA ARG A 21 -12.12 -6.56 11.95
C ARG A 21 -12.92 -7.75 11.45
N LYS A 22 -14.24 -7.76 11.71
CA LYS A 22 -15.13 -8.81 11.20
C LYS A 22 -15.15 -8.81 9.68
N LEU A 23 -15.29 -7.66 9.03
CA LEU A 23 -15.26 -7.54 7.57
C LEU A 23 -13.91 -7.99 7.00
N ALA A 24 -12.80 -7.47 7.53
CA ALA A 24 -11.46 -7.82 7.07
C ALA A 24 -11.16 -9.33 7.22
N SER A 25 -11.69 -9.99 8.26
CA SER A 25 -11.44 -11.42 8.47
C SER A 25 -11.95 -12.33 7.34
N PHE A 26 -12.98 -11.92 6.61
CA PHE A 26 -13.48 -12.67 5.45
C PHE A 26 -12.54 -12.54 4.25
N GLU A 27 -12.05 -11.33 3.99
CA GLU A 27 -11.08 -11.04 2.92
C GLU A 27 -9.74 -11.73 3.16
N PHE A 28 -9.28 -11.79 4.41
CA PHE A 28 -8.05 -12.49 4.80
C PHE A 28 -8.27 -13.96 5.19
N SER A 29 -9.35 -14.60 4.71
CA SER A 29 -9.56 -16.03 4.97
C SER A 29 -8.47 -16.89 4.33
N THR A 30 -8.17 -18.05 4.93
CA THR A 30 -7.14 -18.97 4.45
C THR A 30 -7.33 -19.38 3.00
N LYS A 31 -8.59 -19.47 2.55
CA LYS A 31 -8.92 -19.80 1.15
C LYS A 31 -8.53 -18.66 0.20
N VAL A 32 -8.91 -17.43 0.51
CA VAL A 32 -8.58 -16.25 -0.32
C VAL A 32 -7.07 -16.02 -0.35
N LEU A 33 -6.39 -16.13 0.79
CA LEU A 33 -4.93 -16.03 0.85
C LEU A 33 -4.24 -17.11 0.02
N ARG A 34 -4.66 -18.38 0.14
CA ARG A 34 -4.05 -19.47 -0.61
C ARG A 34 -4.29 -19.34 -2.11
N ASP A 35 -5.51 -19.05 -2.52
CA ASP A 35 -5.91 -19.13 -3.91
C ASP A 35 -5.49 -17.85 -4.69
N SER A 36 -5.54 -16.67 -4.06
CA SER A 36 -5.20 -15.39 -4.71
C SER A 36 -3.79 -14.90 -4.39
N SER A 37 -3.29 -15.10 -3.17
CA SER A 37 -1.99 -14.52 -2.77
C SER A 37 -0.79 -15.38 -3.16
N SER A 38 -0.95 -16.70 -3.26
CA SER A 38 0.17 -17.60 -3.59
C SER A 38 0.77 -17.32 -4.96
N VAL A 39 -0.06 -17.01 -5.97
CA VAL A 39 0.40 -16.68 -7.32
C VAL A 39 1.16 -15.35 -7.31
N VAL A 40 0.63 -14.33 -6.64
CA VAL A 40 1.25 -13.01 -6.52
C VAL A 40 2.60 -13.10 -5.79
N PHE A 41 2.65 -13.80 -4.66
CA PHE A 41 3.88 -13.96 -3.90
C PHE A 41 4.95 -14.74 -4.68
N ARG A 42 4.57 -15.82 -5.39
CA ARG A 42 5.50 -16.58 -6.24
C ARG A 42 6.06 -15.72 -7.38
N SER A 43 5.18 -14.96 -8.05
CA SER A 43 5.59 -14.06 -9.14
C SER A 43 6.55 -12.97 -8.64
N THR A 44 6.21 -12.34 -7.52
CA THR A 44 7.05 -11.28 -6.93
C THR A 44 8.38 -11.84 -6.43
N ALA A 45 8.39 -13.01 -5.79
CA ALA A 45 9.61 -13.70 -5.37
C ALA A 45 10.50 -14.07 -6.57
N ALA A 46 9.92 -14.54 -7.67
CA ALA A 46 10.68 -14.83 -8.89
C ALA A 46 11.33 -13.57 -9.48
N ARG A 47 10.61 -12.43 -9.48
CA ARG A 47 11.15 -11.14 -9.93
C ARG A 47 12.29 -10.66 -9.02
N LEU A 48 12.11 -10.76 -7.70
CA LEU A 48 13.16 -10.43 -6.73
C LEU A 48 14.39 -11.32 -6.92
N ALA A 49 14.21 -12.64 -7.06
CA ALA A 49 15.30 -13.58 -7.29
C ALA A 49 16.07 -13.26 -8.58
N LYS A 50 15.39 -12.83 -9.64
CA LYS A 50 16.02 -12.38 -10.88
C LYS A 50 16.89 -11.14 -10.67
N ILE A 51 16.42 -10.14 -9.92
CA ILE A 51 17.18 -8.92 -9.61
C ILE A 51 18.45 -9.28 -8.82
N ILE A 52 18.31 -10.12 -7.78
CA ILE A 52 19.45 -10.56 -6.96
C ILE A 52 20.45 -11.37 -7.81
N SER A 53 19.98 -12.26 -8.68
CA SER A 53 20.84 -13.06 -9.57
C SER A 53 21.62 -12.21 -10.56
N ASN A 54 20.97 -11.19 -11.14
CA ASN A 54 21.63 -10.25 -12.05
C ASN A 54 22.70 -9.41 -11.34
N ALA A 55 22.39 -8.92 -10.13
CA ALA A 55 23.34 -8.15 -9.33
C ALA A 55 24.55 -9.01 -8.90
N ALA A 56 24.31 -10.26 -8.49
CA ALA A 56 25.36 -11.22 -8.16
C ALA A 56 26.27 -11.51 -9.37
N SER A 57 25.68 -11.66 -10.56
CA SER A 57 26.41 -11.90 -11.81
C SER A 57 27.24 -10.69 -12.25
N SER A 58 26.79 -9.48 -11.91
CA SER A 58 27.44 -8.21 -12.26
C SER A 58 28.35 -7.68 -11.14
N ASN A 59 28.48 -8.42 -10.03
CA ASN A 59 29.17 -8.02 -8.81
C ASN A 59 28.74 -6.63 -8.29
N GLU A 60 27.44 -6.33 -8.40
CA GLU A 60 26.83 -5.08 -7.96
C GLU A 60 26.42 -5.16 -6.48
N LEU A 61 26.63 -4.07 -5.74
CA LEU A 61 26.14 -3.94 -4.38
C LEU A 61 24.65 -3.65 -4.37
N ILE A 62 23.89 -4.44 -3.62
CA ILE A 62 22.45 -4.26 -3.44
C ILE A 62 22.10 -3.95 -1.99
N GLU A 63 21.11 -3.10 -1.80
CA GLU A 63 20.51 -2.84 -0.50
C GLU A 63 19.30 -3.78 -0.33
N ILE A 64 19.47 -4.81 0.48
CA ILE A 64 18.49 -5.89 0.58
C ILE A 64 17.20 -5.46 1.30
N GLN A 65 17.29 -4.48 2.21
CA GLN A 65 16.12 -4.00 2.95
C GLN A 65 15.14 -3.31 1.99
N ASP A 66 15.62 -2.41 1.13
CA ASP A 66 14.86 -1.70 0.10
C ASP A 66 14.20 -2.67 -0.88
N LEU A 67 14.95 -3.68 -1.35
CA LEU A 67 14.39 -4.71 -2.23
C LEU A 67 13.27 -5.51 -1.57
N LEU A 68 13.43 -5.89 -0.30
CA LEU A 68 12.40 -6.62 0.44
C LEU A 68 11.18 -5.72 0.71
N MET A 69 11.38 -4.46 1.07
CA MET A 69 10.30 -3.50 1.29
C MET A 69 9.48 -3.28 0.02
N LYS A 70 10.13 -3.05 -1.13
CA LYS A 70 9.49 -2.95 -2.45
C LYS A 70 8.74 -4.22 -2.83
N SER A 71 9.34 -5.38 -2.58
CA SER A 71 8.71 -6.69 -2.84
C SER A 71 7.45 -6.90 -2.00
N THR A 72 7.49 -6.58 -0.72
CA THR A 72 6.32 -6.68 0.17
C THR A 72 5.23 -5.70 -0.24
N LEU A 73 5.58 -4.46 -0.58
CA LEU A 73 4.63 -3.44 -1.00
C LEU A 73 3.93 -3.81 -2.31
N ASP A 74 4.68 -4.23 -3.33
CA ASP A 74 4.13 -4.71 -4.60
C ASP A 74 3.16 -5.88 -4.37
N SER A 75 3.55 -6.82 -3.50
CA SER A 75 2.74 -8.00 -3.21
C SER A 75 1.44 -7.64 -2.50
N ILE A 76 1.50 -6.84 -1.43
CA ILE A 76 0.30 -6.50 -0.64
C ILE A 76 -0.65 -5.62 -1.45
N CYS A 77 -0.14 -4.70 -2.26
CA CYS A 77 -0.98 -3.86 -3.11
C CYS A 77 -1.63 -4.68 -4.25
N LYS A 78 -0.91 -5.66 -4.80
CA LYS A 78 -1.50 -6.55 -5.79
C LYS A 78 -2.53 -7.51 -5.21
N VAL A 79 -2.29 -8.05 -4.01
CA VAL A 79 -3.25 -8.94 -3.33
C VAL A 79 -4.46 -8.17 -2.83
N GLY A 80 -4.24 -7.09 -2.08
CA GLY A 80 -5.31 -6.35 -1.40
C GLY A 80 -6.11 -5.43 -2.33
N PHE A 81 -5.48 -4.83 -3.33
CA PHE A 81 -6.12 -3.86 -4.21
C PHE A 81 -6.14 -4.28 -5.69
N GLY A 82 -5.50 -5.38 -6.05
CA GLY A 82 -5.41 -5.84 -7.45
C GLY A 82 -4.51 -4.97 -8.33
N VAL A 83 -3.69 -4.08 -7.76
CA VAL A 83 -2.87 -3.11 -8.50
C VAL A 83 -1.40 -3.48 -8.48
N GLU A 84 -0.75 -3.33 -9.63
CA GLU A 84 0.70 -3.46 -9.75
C GLU A 84 1.33 -2.09 -9.59
N LEU A 85 2.05 -1.90 -8.47
CA LEU A 85 2.85 -0.70 -8.26
C LEU A 85 4.17 -0.74 -9.04
N ASP A 86 4.67 -1.95 -9.32
CA ASP A 86 5.92 -2.22 -10.03
C ASP A 86 7.14 -1.45 -9.48
N THR A 87 7.23 -1.36 -8.15
CA THR A 87 8.32 -0.66 -7.46
C THR A 87 9.66 -1.40 -7.56
N LEU A 88 9.62 -2.73 -7.70
CA LEU A 88 10.80 -3.60 -7.86
C LEU A 88 11.53 -3.39 -9.19
N SER A 89 10.81 -3.16 -10.29
CA SER A 89 11.44 -2.90 -11.59
C SER A 89 11.86 -1.43 -11.75
N GLY A 90 11.27 -0.56 -10.93
CA GLY A 90 11.46 0.89 -11.01
C GLY A 90 10.74 1.55 -12.18
N SER A 91 9.87 0.86 -12.90
CA SER A 91 9.19 1.38 -14.11
C SER A 91 8.09 2.41 -13.81
N SER A 92 7.55 2.40 -12.59
CA SER A 92 6.38 3.18 -12.19
C SER A 92 6.77 4.37 -11.32
N ASP A 93 6.66 5.58 -11.87
CA ASP A 93 6.90 6.82 -11.11
C ASP A 93 5.83 7.06 -10.04
N GLU A 94 4.58 6.67 -10.31
CA GLU A 94 3.47 6.75 -9.35
C GLU A 94 3.69 5.77 -8.19
N GLY A 95 4.06 4.52 -8.49
CA GLY A 95 4.39 3.50 -7.48
C GLY A 95 5.57 3.90 -6.61
N ARG A 96 6.63 4.47 -7.21
CA ARG A 96 7.79 5.00 -6.48
C ARG A 96 7.41 6.15 -5.55
N THR A 97 6.55 7.06 -6.02
CA THR A 97 6.09 8.21 -5.22
C THR A 97 5.25 7.75 -4.04
N PHE A 98 4.33 6.82 -4.27
CA PHE A 98 3.51 6.21 -3.22
C PHE A 98 4.37 5.47 -2.19
N ALA A 99 5.28 4.60 -2.62
CA ALA A 99 6.16 3.83 -1.74
C ALA A 99 6.98 4.75 -0.83
N LYS A 100 7.62 5.76 -1.42
CA LYS A 100 8.40 6.75 -0.67
C LYS A 100 7.53 7.51 0.34
N ALA A 101 6.35 7.95 -0.07
CA ALA A 101 5.44 8.66 0.83
C ALA A 101 5.00 7.75 2.00
N PHE A 102 4.73 6.48 1.73
CA PHE A 102 4.36 5.49 2.74
C PHE A 102 5.49 5.24 3.75
N ASP A 103 6.72 5.08 3.27
CA ASP A 103 7.90 4.90 4.13
C ASP A 103 8.18 6.15 4.97
N ASP A 104 8.14 7.34 4.35
CA ASP A 104 8.31 8.61 5.05
C ASP A 104 7.24 8.76 6.16
N ALA A 105 5.97 8.49 5.85
CA ALA A 105 4.88 8.58 6.81
C ALA A 105 5.03 7.57 7.96
N SER A 106 5.40 6.33 7.64
CA SER A 106 5.63 5.26 8.63
C SER A 106 6.78 5.62 9.57
N ALA A 107 7.89 6.14 9.03
CA ALA A 107 9.02 6.60 9.82
C ALA A 107 8.66 7.81 10.70
N GLN A 108 7.87 8.77 10.20
CA GLN A 108 7.42 9.92 11.01
C GLN A 108 6.53 9.49 12.19
N ILE A 109 5.68 8.47 12.02
CA ILE A 109 4.86 7.95 13.14
C ILE A 109 5.75 7.39 14.24
N LEU A 110 6.82 6.69 13.89
CA LEU A 110 7.80 6.18 14.86
C LEU A 110 8.54 7.33 15.55
N LEU A 111 8.93 8.37 14.82
CA LEU A 111 9.63 9.53 15.39
C LEU A 111 8.76 10.30 16.39
N ARG A 112 7.44 10.39 16.17
CA ARG A 112 6.50 11.02 17.11
C ARG A 112 6.48 10.35 18.49
N PHE A 113 6.90 9.09 18.60
CA PHE A 113 7.03 8.42 19.89
C PHE A 113 8.13 9.06 20.75
N PHE A 114 9.18 9.57 20.12
CA PHE A 114 10.32 10.19 20.81
C PHE A 114 10.27 11.73 20.81
N ASP A 115 9.59 12.35 19.85
CA ASP A 115 9.50 13.80 19.72
C ASP A 115 8.27 14.38 20.44
N VAL A 116 8.38 14.70 21.73
CA VAL A 116 7.27 15.25 22.52
C VAL A 116 6.71 16.59 22.00
N PHE A 117 7.46 17.33 21.18
CA PHE A 117 7.05 18.62 20.61
C PHE A 117 6.36 18.49 19.25
N TRP A 118 6.08 17.27 18.78
CA TRP A 118 5.48 17.03 17.47
C TRP A 118 4.17 17.80 17.24
N LYS A 119 3.33 17.96 18.27
CA LYS A 119 2.08 18.73 18.16
C LYS A 119 2.31 20.22 17.84
N VAL A 120 3.37 20.81 18.39
CA VAL A 120 3.73 22.21 18.13
C VAL A 120 4.29 22.35 16.71
N LYS A 121 5.18 21.44 16.30
CA LYS A 121 5.69 21.38 14.92
C LYS A 121 4.57 21.21 13.89
N ARG A 122 3.56 20.43 14.23
CA ARG A 122 2.34 20.22 13.44
C ARG A 122 1.52 21.49 13.33
N PHE A 123 1.29 22.17 14.46
CA PHE A 123 0.53 23.42 14.47
C PHE A 123 1.19 24.50 13.60
N LEU A 124 2.52 24.60 13.67
CA LEU A 124 3.30 25.53 12.85
C LEU A 124 3.52 25.04 11.41
N ASN A 125 3.16 23.79 11.09
CA ASN A 125 3.41 23.14 9.81
C ASN A 125 4.87 23.24 9.36
N ILE A 126 5.81 22.87 10.23
CA ILE A 126 7.26 22.94 9.98
C ILE A 126 7.94 21.58 10.14
N GLY A 127 9.09 21.42 9.49
CA GLY A 127 9.98 20.28 9.68
C GLY A 127 9.36 18.94 9.30
N SER A 128 9.46 17.96 10.21
CA SER A 128 8.93 16.60 10.07
C SER A 128 7.43 16.56 9.79
N GLU A 129 6.65 17.42 10.44
CA GLU A 129 5.19 17.42 10.35
C GLU A 129 4.69 18.00 9.02
N ALA A 130 5.42 18.97 8.45
CA ALA A 130 5.15 19.47 7.10
C ALA A 130 5.39 18.37 6.04
N LYS A 131 6.48 17.60 6.20
CA LYS A 131 6.77 16.45 5.34
C LYS A 131 5.70 15.38 5.48
N MET A 132 5.29 15.06 6.71
CA MET A 132 4.20 14.12 6.99
C MET A 132 2.93 14.52 6.24
N LYS A 133 2.52 15.80 6.30
CA LYS A 133 1.33 16.28 5.58
C LYS A 133 1.44 16.07 4.06
N LYS A 134 2.62 16.28 3.47
CA LYS A 134 2.85 16.05 2.05
C LYS A 134 2.79 14.56 1.71
N SER A 135 3.40 13.70 2.52
CA SER A 135 3.35 12.25 2.35
C SER A 135 1.92 11.73 2.44
N LEU A 136 1.15 12.18 3.43
CA LEU A 136 -0.27 11.85 3.55
C LEU A 136 -1.07 12.23 2.31
N LYS A 137 -0.85 13.44 1.79
CA LYS A 137 -1.50 13.87 0.55
C LYS A 137 -1.18 12.93 -0.63
N SER A 138 0.08 12.55 -0.82
CA SER A 138 0.45 11.64 -1.90
C SER A 138 -0.18 10.24 -1.75
N ILE A 139 -0.34 9.78 -0.51
CA ILE A 139 -0.98 8.50 -0.20
C ILE A 139 -2.49 8.59 -0.47
N ASP A 140 -3.15 9.63 0.02
CA ASP A 140 -4.57 9.87 -0.21
C ASP A 140 -4.88 10.01 -1.70
N ASP A 141 -4.12 10.83 -2.43
CA ASP A 141 -4.30 11.03 -3.87
C ASP A 141 -4.19 9.69 -4.63
N PHE A 142 -3.26 8.81 -4.25
CA PHE A 142 -3.12 7.47 -4.82
C PHE A 142 -4.29 6.54 -4.46
N VAL A 143 -4.67 6.50 -3.18
CA VAL A 143 -5.72 5.61 -2.67
C VAL A 143 -7.09 6.01 -3.23
N TYR A 144 -7.42 7.29 -3.28
CA TYR A 144 -8.68 7.77 -3.85
C TYR A 144 -8.78 7.47 -5.34
N LYS A 145 -7.71 7.72 -6.11
CA LYS A 145 -7.66 7.34 -7.54
C LYS A 145 -7.93 5.84 -7.75
N LEU A 146 -7.36 5.00 -6.89
CA LEU A 146 -7.60 3.57 -6.91
C LEU A 146 -9.06 3.22 -6.60
N ILE A 147 -9.64 3.82 -5.57
CA ILE A 147 -11.06 3.62 -5.21
C ILE A 147 -11.95 4.00 -6.39
N ASP A 148 -11.73 5.18 -6.98
CA ASP A 148 -12.50 5.67 -8.14
C ASP A 148 -12.40 4.70 -9.32
N THR A 149 -11.17 4.25 -9.64
CA THR A 149 -10.92 3.26 -10.70
C THR A 149 -11.70 1.96 -10.46
N LYS A 150 -11.76 1.48 -9.21
CA LYS A 150 -12.50 0.25 -8.86
C LYS A 150 -14.01 0.46 -8.95
N ILE A 151 -14.52 1.60 -8.50
CA ILE A 151 -15.94 1.95 -8.63
C ILE A 151 -16.34 1.98 -10.12
N GLU A 152 -15.53 2.59 -10.98
CA GLU A 152 -15.78 2.62 -12.44
C GLU A 152 -15.74 1.22 -13.09
N GLN A 153 -14.83 0.35 -12.65
CA GLN A 153 -14.74 -1.02 -13.18
C GLN A 153 -15.97 -1.85 -12.80
N LEU A 154 -16.50 -1.65 -11.59
CA LEU A 154 -17.70 -2.32 -11.11
C LEU A 154 -18.95 -1.81 -11.86
N SER A 155 -19.09 -0.49 -12.03
CA SER A 155 -20.23 0.07 -12.77
C SER A 155 -20.26 -0.40 -14.23
N LYS A 156 -19.10 -0.44 -14.91
CA LYS A 156 -18.98 -0.98 -16.28
C LYS A 156 -19.37 -2.45 -16.36
N ARG A 157 -18.96 -3.27 -15.38
CA ARG A 157 -19.35 -4.70 -15.30
C ARG A 157 -20.85 -4.88 -15.14
N GLU A 158 -21.51 -4.06 -14.32
CA GLU A 158 -22.96 -4.12 -14.14
C GLU A 158 -23.70 -3.75 -15.44
N THR A 159 -23.30 -2.68 -16.13
CA THR A 159 -23.90 -2.34 -17.43
C THR A 159 -23.65 -3.38 -18.53
N GLY A 160 -22.47 -4.01 -18.55
CA GLY A 160 -22.14 -5.07 -19.51
C GLY A 160 -22.87 -6.39 -19.24
N PHE A 161 -23.13 -6.72 -17.97
CA PHE A 161 -23.94 -7.87 -17.59
C PHE A 161 -25.39 -7.68 -18.04
N VAL A 162 -25.95 -6.48 -17.82
CA VAL A 162 -27.31 -6.14 -18.27
C VAL A 162 -27.42 -6.17 -19.80
N SER A 163 -26.40 -5.74 -20.57
CA SER A 163 -26.45 -5.83 -22.03
C SER A 163 -26.34 -7.27 -22.58
N HIS A 164 -25.64 -8.16 -21.87
CA HIS A 164 -25.48 -9.56 -22.28
C HIS A 164 -26.68 -10.46 -21.92
N THR A 165 -27.55 -10.04 -20.99
CA THR A 165 -28.78 -10.78 -20.64
C THR A 165 -29.98 -10.48 -21.55
N TRP A 166 -29.85 -9.53 -22.49
CA TRP A 166 -30.88 -9.15 -23.46
C TRP A 166 -30.52 -9.47 -24.93
N LEU A 167 -29.62 -10.43 -25.14
CA LEU A 167 -29.34 -11.11 -26.42
C LEU A 167 -29.42 -12.63 -26.19
#